data_AF-A0A7S2Q9K9-F1
#
_entry.id   AF-A0A7S2Q9K9-F1
#
_cell.length_a   1.000
_cell.length_b   1.000
_cell.length_c   1.000
_cell.angle_alpha   90.00
_cell.angle_beta   90.00
_cell.angle_gamma   90.00
#
_symmetry.space_group_name_H-M   'P 1'
#
loop_
_entity.id
_entity.type
_entity.pdbx_description
1 polymer ?
#
loop_
_entity_poly.entity_id
_entity_poly.type
_entity_poly.pdbx_seq_one_letter_code
_entity_poly.pdbx_strand_id
1 'polypeptide(L)'
;PAVPNAHPGGSCAERGEIGHGDNCTARCAYGYQPWCSDEPAPRDGCQLECSASRFIGNFSCVGRPCEAPDSSLIKNSAEVVCLNLQGSLIDHGGNCTPQCMAGYLPTVANLTCSLMQLTPPTFEC
;
A
#
# COMPACT_ATOMS: atom_id res chain seq x y z
N PRO A 1 17.61 -9.66 -12.64
CA PRO A 1 16.94 -10.21 -11.43
C PRO A 1 15.44 -9.96 -11.50
N ALA A 2 14.61 -10.96 -11.21
CA ALA A 2 13.16 -10.77 -11.15
C ALA A 2 12.80 -9.89 -9.95
N VAL A 3 11.87 -8.95 -10.12
CA VAL A 3 11.37 -8.12 -9.01
C VAL A 3 10.45 -8.99 -8.16
N PRO A 4 10.73 -9.19 -6.85
CA PRO A 4 9.85 -9.96 -5.97
C PRO A 4 8.44 -9.35 -5.95
N ASN A 5 7.41 -10.19 -5.88
CA ASN A 5 6.00 -9.75 -5.85
C ASN A 5 5.56 -8.93 -7.08
N ALA A 6 6.32 -8.99 -8.18
CA ALA A 6 5.86 -8.51 -9.47
C ALA A 6 4.63 -9.29 -9.96
N HIS A 7 3.84 -8.67 -10.84
CA HIS A 7 2.67 -9.31 -11.39
C HIS A 7 3.04 -10.61 -12.17
N PRO A 8 2.27 -11.71 -12.06
CA PRO A 8 2.62 -12.99 -12.71
C PRO A 8 2.70 -12.90 -14.24
N GLY A 9 1.99 -11.95 -14.85
CA GLY A 9 2.07 -11.65 -16.28
C GLY A 9 3.26 -10.77 -16.70
N GLY A 10 4.20 -10.46 -15.81
CA GLY A 10 5.34 -9.57 -16.06
C GLY A 10 5.21 -8.19 -15.43
N SER A 11 6.35 -7.48 -15.34
CA SER A 11 6.50 -6.22 -14.61
C SER A 11 5.87 -4.99 -15.26
N CYS A 12 5.56 -5.03 -16.56
CA CYS A 12 4.92 -3.91 -17.29
C CYS A 12 3.41 -4.12 -17.40
N ALA A 13 2.64 -3.06 -17.16
CA ALA A 13 1.20 -3.06 -17.32
C ALA A 13 0.80 -3.12 -18.79
N GLU A 14 1.56 -2.42 -19.62
CA GLU A 14 1.51 -2.45 -21.07
C GLU A 14 1.71 -3.89 -21.54
N ARG A 15 0.79 -4.32 -22.40
CA ARG A 15 0.80 -5.67 -22.95
C ARG A 15 1.49 -5.62 -24.31
N GLY A 16 2.34 -6.61 -24.58
CA GLY A 16 3.03 -6.73 -25.87
C GLY A 16 4.44 -6.14 -25.87
N GLU A 17 4.97 -5.90 -27.06
CA GLU A 17 6.29 -5.29 -27.25
C GLU A 17 6.21 -3.79 -26.99
N ILE A 18 7.12 -3.29 -26.16
CA ILE A 18 7.24 -1.86 -25.83
C ILE A 18 8.34 -1.29 -26.72
N GLY A 19 8.00 -0.27 -27.51
CA GLY A 19 8.90 0.32 -28.48
C GLY A 19 10.08 1.02 -27.82
N HIS A 20 11.14 1.21 -28.59
CA HIS A 20 12.28 2.01 -28.15
C HIS A 20 11.84 3.47 -27.90
N GLY A 21 12.09 3.98 -26.71
CA GLY A 21 11.69 5.32 -26.25
C GLY A 21 10.30 5.37 -25.62
N ASP A 22 9.58 4.24 -25.58
CA ASP A 22 8.29 4.15 -24.90
C ASP A 22 8.47 3.84 -23.41
N ASN A 23 7.49 4.27 -22.62
CA ASN A 23 7.45 4.03 -21.19
C ASN A 23 6.56 2.84 -20.85
N CYS A 24 7.00 2.11 -19.83
CA CYS A 24 6.29 1.01 -19.19
C CYS A 24 5.87 1.41 -17.78
N THR A 25 4.59 1.29 -17.47
CA THR A 25 4.06 1.42 -16.13
C THR A 25 4.29 0.12 -15.37
N ALA A 26 5.11 0.19 -14.32
CA ALA A 26 5.40 -0.95 -13.47
C ALA A 26 4.13 -1.46 -12.78
N ARG A 27 3.97 -2.78 -12.72
CA ARG A 27 2.86 -3.44 -12.03
C ARG A 27 3.32 -4.55 -11.10
N CYS A 28 2.61 -4.67 -9.99
CA CYS A 28 2.87 -5.66 -8.96
C CYS A 28 1.72 -6.66 -8.85
N ALA A 29 1.96 -7.74 -8.11
CA ALA A 29 0.93 -8.70 -7.76
C ALA A 29 -0.17 -8.03 -6.93
N TYR A 30 -1.35 -8.68 -6.85
CA TYR A 30 -2.44 -8.20 -6.01
C TYR A 30 -1.97 -7.99 -4.56
N GLY A 31 -2.36 -6.87 -3.96
CA GLY A 31 -1.91 -6.51 -2.60
C GLY A 31 -0.60 -5.72 -2.54
N TYR A 32 0.12 -5.58 -3.67
CA TYR A 32 1.38 -4.84 -3.76
C TYR A 32 1.25 -3.63 -4.68
N GLN A 33 2.01 -2.58 -4.40
CA GLN A 33 2.16 -1.39 -5.25
C GLN A 33 3.62 -1.20 -5.65
N PRO A 34 3.86 -0.65 -6.85
CA PRO A 34 5.20 -0.28 -7.26
C PRO A 34 5.65 0.95 -6.48
N TRP A 35 6.80 0.84 -5.82
CA TRP A 35 7.48 1.93 -5.15
C TRP A 35 8.74 2.29 -5.93
N CYS A 36 8.74 3.52 -6.44
CA CYS A 36 9.90 4.17 -7.04
C CYS A 36 10.53 5.05 -5.99
N SER A 37 11.86 5.21 -6.03
CA SER A 37 12.63 5.99 -5.05
C SER A 37 12.12 7.43 -4.84
N ASP A 38 11.24 7.92 -5.71
CA ASP A 38 10.52 9.18 -5.61
C ASP A 38 9.16 8.95 -4.93
N GLU A 39 9.08 9.16 -3.61
CA GLU A 39 7.81 9.26 -2.89
C GLU A 39 7.38 10.72 -2.73
N PRO A 40 6.10 11.06 -3.01
CA PRO A 40 5.01 10.16 -3.39
C PRO A 40 5.10 9.67 -4.84
N ALA A 41 4.69 8.41 -5.09
CA ALA A 41 4.68 7.84 -6.44
C ALA A 41 4.05 8.80 -7.48
N PRO A 42 4.59 8.89 -8.71
CA PRO A 42 4.06 9.78 -9.74
C PRO A 42 2.57 9.52 -10.01
N ARG A 43 1.82 10.54 -10.43
CA ARG A 43 0.39 10.40 -10.77
C ARG A 43 0.13 9.31 -11.81
N ASP A 44 1.11 9.09 -12.70
CA ASP A 44 1.07 8.08 -13.76
C ASP A 44 1.75 6.76 -13.34
N GLY A 45 2.07 6.58 -12.06
CA GLY A 45 2.74 5.40 -11.51
C GLY A 45 4.25 5.36 -11.79
N CYS A 46 4.86 4.24 -11.41
CA CYS A 46 6.28 3.97 -11.62
C CYS A 46 6.58 3.68 -13.10
N GLN A 47 7.18 4.63 -13.81
CA GLN A 47 7.50 4.49 -15.23
C GLN A 47 8.92 3.95 -15.44
N LEU A 48 9.08 3.01 -16.39
CA LEU A 48 10.34 2.46 -16.86
C LEU A 48 10.50 2.78 -18.35
N GLU A 49 11.59 3.42 -18.73
CA GLU A 49 11.84 3.75 -20.14
C GLU A 49 12.46 2.55 -20.87
N CYS A 50 11.91 2.15 -22.01
CA CYS A 50 12.53 1.13 -22.86
C CYS A 50 13.58 1.76 -23.78
N SER A 51 14.87 1.56 -23.51
CA SER A 51 15.96 2.06 -24.36
C SER A 51 16.91 0.93 -24.73
N ALA A 52 17.21 0.79 -26.02
CA ALA A 52 18.04 -0.27 -26.58
C ALA A 52 17.71 -1.70 -26.06
N SER A 53 16.43 -2.09 -26.09
CA SER A 53 15.93 -3.39 -25.59
C SER A 53 16.13 -3.65 -24.09
N ARG A 54 16.28 -2.58 -23.30
CA ARG A 54 16.40 -2.64 -21.84
C ARG A 54 15.51 -1.60 -21.19
N PHE A 55 14.84 -1.98 -20.10
CA PHE A 55 14.15 -1.02 -19.25
C PHE A 55 15.16 -0.28 -18.36
N ILE A 56 15.13 1.04 -18.41
CA ILE A 56 15.86 1.96 -17.55
C ILE A 56 14.93 2.37 -16.41
N GLY A 57 15.45 2.27 -15.19
CA GLY A 57 14.72 2.53 -13.96
C GLY A 57 14.76 1.35 -13.00
N ASN A 58 14.40 1.60 -11.75
CA ASN A 58 14.19 0.57 -10.74
C ASN A 58 12.87 0.81 -10.02
N PHE A 59 12.26 -0.27 -9.57
CA PHE A 59 11.09 -0.22 -8.71
C PHE A 59 11.10 -1.46 -7.81
N SER A 60 10.46 -1.34 -6.67
CA SER A 60 10.21 -2.46 -5.76
C SER A 60 8.71 -2.64 -5.57
N CYS A 61 8.24 -3.88 -5.54
CA CYS A 61 6.85 -4.14 -5.16
C CYS A 61 6.77 -4.24 -3.64
N VAL A 62 6.15 -3.25 -3.02
CA VAL A 62 5.89 -3.24 -1.58
C VAL A 62 4.42 -3.46 -1.31
N GLY A 63 4.11 -4.07 -0.16
CA GLY A 63 2.73 -4.31 0.21
C GLY A 63 2.00 -2.98 0.34
N ARG A 64 0.77 -2.94 -0.16
CA ARG A 64 -0.05 -1.74 -0.10
C ARG A 64 -0.47 -1.46 1.34
N PRO A 65 -0.43 -0.19 1.77
CA PRO A 65 -0.92 0.19 3.08
C PRO A 65 -2.42 -0.06 3.18
N CYS A 66 -2.91 -0.17 4.40
CA CYS A 66 -4.33 -0.28 4.70
C CYS A 66 -4.88 1.08 5.08
N GLU A 67 -6.12 1.36 4.71
CA GLU A 67 -6.84 2.51 5.23
C GLU A 67 -7.18 2.28 6.70
N ALA A 68 -6.97 3.30 7.52
CA ALA A 68 -7.38 3.28 8.91
C ALA A 68 -8.91 3.12 9.02
N PRO A 69 -9.43 2.48 10.09
CA PRO A 69 -10.86 2.48 10.37
C PRO A 69 -11.40 3.92 10.47
N ASP A 70 -12.59 4.16 9.95
CA ASP A 70 -13.22 5.49 10.05
C ASP A 70 -13.72 5.73 11.48
N SER A 71 -13.23 6.80 12.12
CA SER A 71 -13.62 7.18 13.48
C SER A 71 -15.11 7.53 13.59
N SER A 72 -15.74 7.99 12.51
CA SER A 72 -17.17 8.30 12.49
C SER A 72 -18.05 7.05 12.58
N LEU A 73 -17.51 5.87 12.25
CA LEU A 73 -18.23 4.59 12.30
C LEU A 73 -18.05 3.87 13.65
N ILE A 74 -17.10 4.30 14.48
CA ILE A 74 -16.78 3.67 15.76
C ILE A 74 -17.27 4.57 16.89
N LYS A 75 -18.36 4.14 17.52
CA LYS A 75 -18.92 4.88 18.66
C LYS A 75 -17.88 4.95 19.79
N ASN A 76 -17.81 6.10 20.47
CA ASN A 76 -16.86 6.34 21.57
C ASN A 76 -15.39 6.16 21.20
N SER A 77 -15.03 6.23 19.91
CA SER A 77 -13.62 6.25 19.50
C SER A 77 -12.96 7.58 19.83
N ALA A 78 -11.65 7.57 20.00
CA ALA A 78 -10.89 8.82 20.06
C ALA A 78 -10.87 9.52 18.68
N GLU A 79 -10.46 10.79 18.65
CA GLU A 79 -10.24 11.55 17.41
C GLU A 79 -9.19 10.86 16.52
N VAL A 80 -8.12 10.39 17.15
CA VAL A 80 -7.13 9.51 16.53
C VAL A 80 -7.47 8.08 16.92
N VAL A 81 -8.05 7.30 16.00
CA VAL A 81 -8.47 5.90 16.24
C VAL A 81 -7.34 4.90 16.33
N CYS A 82 -6.18 5.23 15.76
CA CYS A 82 -5.04 4.35 15.63
C CYS A 82 -3.77 5.12 15.97
N LEU A 83 -3.02 4.64 16.96
CA LEU A 83 -1.83 5.36 17.46
C LEU A 83 -0.68 5.44 16.44
N ASN A 84 -0.53 4.44 15.56
CA ASN A 84 0.60 4.29 14.65
C ASN A 84 0.25 4.65 13.20
N LEU A 85 -0.61 5.65 13.01
CA LEU A 85 -0.99 6.11 11.67
C LEU A 85 0.09 6.96 11.03
N GLN A 86 0.27 6.79 9.72
CA GLN A 86 0.88 7.78 8.85
C GLN A 86 -0.23 8.50 8.08
N GLY A 87 -0.74 9.59 8.65
CA GLY A 87 -1.94 10.25 8.14
C GLY A 87 -3.19 9.40 8.36
N SER A 88 -3.78 8.88 7.28
CA SER A 88 -4.96 7.99 7.31
C SER A 88 -4.64 6.55 6.88
N LEU A 89 -3.36 6.20 6.78
CA LEU A 89 -2.88 4.92 6.30
C LEU A 89 -2.04 4.19 7.36
N ILE A 90 -2.09 2.87 7.31
CA ILE A 90 -1.28 1.94 8.10
C ILE A 90 -0.39 1.19 7.12
N ASP A 91 0.92 1.30 7.27
CA ASP A 91 1.87 0.62 6.40
C ASP A 91 1.64 -0.90 6.38
N HIS A 92 1.97 -1.54 5.26
CA HIS A 92 1.92 -2.99 5.18
C HIS A 92 2.82 -3.65 6.23
N GLY A 93 2.29 -4.62 6.96
CA GLY A 93 2.97 -5.25 8.09
C GLY A 93 2.91 -4.41 9.38
N GLY A 94 2.39 -3.17 9.29
CA GLY A 94 2.16 -2.29 10.42
C GLY A 94 1.00 -2.75 11.29
N ASN A 95 0.95 -2.17 12.49
CA ASN A 95 -0.13 -2.39 13.45
C ASN A 95 -0.86 -1.08 13.76
N CYS A 96 -2.15 -1.16 14.01
CA CYS A 96 -2.91 -0.11 14.65
C CYS A 96 -3.27 -0.55 16.07
N THR A 97 -2.83 0.22 17.05
CA THR A 97 -3.35 0.12 18.42
C THR A 97 -4.60 0.99 18.53
N PRO A 98 -5.81 0.40 18.72
CA PRO A 98 -7.05 1.14 18.72
C PRO A 98 -7.11 2.11 19.90
N GLN A 99 -7.74 3.27 19.70
CA GLN A 99 -7.88 4.30 20.71
C GLN A 99 -9.35 4.66 20.90
N CYS A 100 -9.78 4.58 22.16
CA CYS A 100 -11.14 4.92 22.58
C CYS A 100 -11.13 6.20 23.43
N MET A 101 -12.28 6.84 23.55
CA MET A 101 -12.47 7.93 24.50
C MET A 101 -12.20 7.46 25.94
N ALA A 102 -11.88 8.40 26.82
CA ALA A 102 -11.63 8.11 28.23
C ALA A 102 -12.82 7.35 28.87
N GLY A 103 -12.52 6.22 29.51
CA GLY A 103 -13.52 5.34 30.14
C GLY A 103 -14.02 4.19 29.26
N TYR A 104 -13.64 4.15 27.98
CA TYR A 104 -13.93 3.04 27.07
C TYR A 104 -12.68 2.24 26.76
N LEU A 105 -12.86 0.95 26.46
CA LEU A 105 -11.78 0.02 26.13
C LEU A 105 -12.06 -0.60 24.77
N PRO A 106 -11.04 -0.73 23.91
CA PRO A 106 -11.23 -1.36 22.63
C PRO A 106 -11.48 -2.86 22.80
N THR A 107 -12.38 -3.39 21.98
CA THR A 107 -12.68 -4.83 21.90
C THR A 107 -11.49 -5.69 21.46
N VAL A 108 -10.52 -5.07 20.78
CA VAL A 108 -9.30 -5.74 20.29
C VAL A 108 -8.08 -4.93 20.68
N ALA A 109 -6.96 -5.60 20.95
CA ALA A 109 -5.75 -4.91 21.38
C ALA A 109 -5.00 -4.24 20.21
N ASN A 110 -5.02 -4.87 19.03
CA ASN A 110 -4.35 -4.38 17.82
C ASN A 110 -5.06 -4.87 16.56
N LEU A 111 -5.00 -4.06 15.49
CA LEU A 111 -5.28 -4.48 14.12
C LEU A 111 -3.96 -4.57 13.36
N THR A 112 -3.81 -5.56 12.49
CA THR A 112 -2.61 -5.73 11.65
C THR A 112 -2.96 -5.50 10.19
N CYS A 113 -2.15 -4.70 9.50
CA CYS A 113 -2.31 -4.46 8.07
C CYS A 113 -1.55 -5.49 7.25
N SER A 114 -2.26 -6.21 6.38
CA SER A 114 -1.66 -7.12 5.40
C SER A 114 -2.31 -6.92 4.04
N LEU A 115 -1.55 -6.45 3.04
CA LEU A 115 -1.99 -6.34 1.65
C LEU A 115 -3.33 -5.59 1.47
N MET A 116 -3.45 -4.37 2.04
CA MET A 116 -4.69 -3.57 2.16
C MET A 116 -5.79 -4.12 3.06
N GLN A 117 -5.60 -5.27 3.69
CA GLN A 117 -6.57 -5.84 4.60
C GLN A 117 -6.14 -5.66 6.06
N LEU A 118 -6.98 -4.96 6.83
CA LEU A 118 -6.85 -4.95 8.29
C LEU A 118 -7.45 -6.23 8.87
N THR A 119 -6.70 -6.85 9.77
CA THR A 119 -7.19 -7.99 10.56
C THR A 119 -7.02 -7.70 12.05
N PRO A 120 -8.12 -7.62 12.82
CA PRO A 120 -9.51 -7.54 12.36
C PRO A 120 -9.76 -6.31 11.47
N PRO A 121 -10.88 -6.24 10.71
CA PRO A 121 -11.17 -5.11 9.82
C PRO A 121 -11.65 -3.86 10.57
N THR A 122 -12.18 -4.03 11.78
CA THR A 122 -12.69 -2.94 12.63
C THR A 122 -12.58 -3.32 14.11
N PHE A 123 -12.91 -2.38 14.98
CA PHE A 123 -13.02 -2.55 16.42
C PHE A 123 -14.18 -1.71 16.97
N GLU A 124 -14.60 -2.05 18.18
CA GLU A 124 -15.57 -1.27 18.97
C GLU A 124 -14.93 -0.72 20.25
N CYS A 125 -15.50 0.39 20.73
CA CYS A 125 -15.35 1.00 22.05
C CYS A 125 -16.74 1.04 22.72
#